data_AF-A0A7E6E5T4-F1
#
_entry.id   AF-A0A7E6E5T4-F1
#
_cell.length_a   1.000
_cell.length_b   1.000
_cell.length_c   1.000
_cell.angle_alpha   90.00
_cell.angle_beta   90.00
_cell.angle_gamma   90.00
#
_symmetry.space_group_name_H-M   'P 1'
#
loop_
_entity.id
_entity.type
_entity.pdbx_description
1 polymer ?
#
loop_
_entity_poly.entity_id
_entity_poly.type
_entity_poly.pdbx_seq_one_letter_code
_entity_poly.pdbx_strand_id
1 'polypeptide(L)'
;MADLDIGLHCQLEHCRQRDFLPFVCDGCSGIFCLEHRSRESHSCPEVTVIKERLKSDMHTSYPCSYKECVEKELVPVICPYCEKNFCLRHRHQSDHECEKLEIPKPRMATTQKLVKDIIDSKTGETAVKRRKGAKNSATAAKVALMKLKMHAEGDKSLPQTERVYLQVFLPKESKEKSKPMFFCRQWSIGKVIDLAASLASLKNNNNKLTGEYALFLL
;
A
#
# COMPACT_ATOMS: atom_id res chain seq x y z
N MET A 1 -34.15 -30.88 31.91
CA MET A 1 -32.99 -29.99 31.69
C MET A 1 -32.19 -30.62 30.58
N ALA A 2 -32.26 -30.07 29.37
CA ALA A 2 -31.49 -30.57 28.23
C ALA A 2 -30.16 -29.83 28.25
N ASP A 3 -29.12 -30.46 28.80
CA ASP A 3 -27.75 -29.96 28.65
C ASP A 3 -27.36 -30.07 27.19
N LEU A 4 -27.30 -28.90 26.54
CA LEU A 4 -26.87 -28.74 25.16
C LEU A 4 -25.34 -28.87 25.17
N ASP A 5 -24.84 -30.07 24.88
CA ASP A 5 -23.40 -30.38 24.85
C ASP A 5 -22.77 -29.74 23.60
N ILE A 6 -22.56 -28.42 23.67
CA ILE A 6 -21.98 -27.60 22.61
C ILE A 6 -20.47 -27.52 22.83
N GLY A 7 -19.72 -28.11 21.92
CA GLY A 7 -18.25 -28.09 21.89
C GLY A 7 -17.69 -29.45 21.51
N LEU A 8 -16.53 -29.49 20.85
CA LEU A 8 -15.77 -30.74 20.69
C LEU A 8 -15.03 -31.00 22.00
N HIS A 9 -15.02 -32.26 22.46
CA HIS A 9 -14.29 -32.67 23.66
C HIS A 9 -13.06 -33.47 23.27
N CYS A 10 -11.98 -33.30 24.04
CA CYS A 10 -10.85 -34.20 23.94
C CYS A 10 -11.35 -35.62 24.27
N GLN A 11 -11.16 -36.56 23.34
CA GLN A 11 -11.61 -37.96 23.49
C GLN A 11 -10.83 -38.73 24.54
N LEU A 12 -9.79 -38.15 25.14
CA LEU A 12 -9.14 -38.73 26.30
C LEU A 12 -10.05 -38.54 27.53
N GLU A 13 -10.47 -39.67 28.12
CA GLU A 13 -11.43 -39.74 29.24
C GLU A 13 -11.07 -38.82 30.42
N HIS A 14 -9.78 -38.59 30.65
CA HIS A 14 -9.28 -37.81 31.78
C HIS A 14 -9.13 -36.29 31.51
N CYS A 15 -9.20 -35.86 30.25
CA CYS A 15 -9.00 -34.45 29.89
C CYS A 15 -10.33 -33.70 29.71
N ARG A 16 -11.22 -34.22 28.84
CA ARG A 16 -12.56 -33.67 28.50
C ARG A 16 -12.62 -32.13 28.33
N GLN A 17 -11.52 -31.49 27.94
CA GLN A 17 -11.45 -30.06 27.66
C GLN A 17 -12.41 -29.68 26.52
N ARG A 18 -13.09 -28.52 26.63
CA ARG A 18 -14.16 -28.07 25.70
C ARG A 18 -13.76 -26.91 24.77
N ASP A 19 -12.70 -26.18 25.13
CA ASP A 19 -12.18 -25.04 24.35
C ASP A 19 -10.75 -25.35 23.85
N PHE A 20 -10.65 -26.09 22.75
CA PHE A 20 -9.36 -26.38 22.13
C PHE A 20 -9.46 -26.40 20.60
N LEU A 21 -8.33 -26.17 19.93
CA LEU A 21 -8.21 -26.40 18.50
C LEU A 21 -8.19 -27.92 18.24
N PRO A 22 -9.17 -28.51 17.53
CA PRO A 22 -9.27 -29.94 17.39
C PRO A 22 -8.13 -30.53 16.56
N PHE A 23 -7.30 -31.37 17.18
CA PHE A 23 -6.29 -32.16 16.49
C PHE A 23 -6.81 -33.58 16.25
N VAL A 24 -6.86 -34.00 14.99
CA VAL A 24 -7.26 -35.36 14.62
C VAL A 24 -6.02 -36.25 14.59
N CYS A 25 -6.05 -37.39 15.29
CA CYS A 25 -4.95 -38.34 15.26
C CYS A 25 -4.98 -39.17 13.96
N ASP A 26 -3.88 -39.19 13.21
CA ASP A 26 -3.77 -39.98 11.97
C ASP A 26 -3.81 -41.52 12.17
N GLY A 27 -3.72 -42.00 13.42
CA GLY A 27 -3.83 -43.42 13.76
C GLY A 27 -5.27 -43.79 14.11
N CYS A 28 -5.74 -43.32 15.26
CA CYS A 28 -7.08 -43.68 15.77
C CYS A 28 -8.22 -42.77 15.26
N SER A 29 -7.93 -41.76 14.44
CA SER A 29 -8.90 -40.74 13.97
C SER A 29 -9.60 -39.96 15.08
N GLY A 30 -9.09 -40.04 16.31
CA GLY A 30 -9.66 -39.37 17.47
C GLY A 30 -9.33 -37.88 17.54
N ILE A 31 -10.21 -37.11 18.20
CA ILE A 31 -10.06 -35.65 18.35
C ILE A 31 -9.49 -35.33 19.74
N PHE A 32 -8.37 -34.62 19.77
CA PHE A 32 -7.62 -34.33 20.99
C PHE A 32 -7.19 -32.87 21.08
N CYS A 33 -6.98 -32.39 22.30
CA CYS A 33 -6.43 -31.05 22.55
C CYS A 33 -4.92 -30.98 22.32
N LEU A 34 -4.33 -29.78 22.46
CA LEU A 34 -2.91 -29.55 22.22
C LEU A 34 -2.01 -30.48 23.04
N GLU A 35 -2.38 -30.75 24.30
CA GLU A 35 -1.64 -31.63 25.21
C GLU A 35 -1.76 -33.10 24.82
N HIS A 36 -2.86 -33.50 24.18
CA HIS A 36 -3.18 -34.89 23.86
C HIS A 36 -3.06 -35.22 22.35
N ARG A 37 -2.49 -34.29 21.56
CA ARG A 37 -2.37 -34.43 20.09
C ARG A 37 -1.39 -35.54 19.66
N SER A 38 -0.39 -35.87 20.49
CA SER A 38 0.64 -36.86 20.14
C SER A 38 0.14 -38.28 20.44
N ARG A 39 0.60 -39.28 19.67
CA ARG A 39 0.21 -40.68 19.89
C ARG A 39 0.55 -41.19 21.29
N GLU A 40 1.63 -40.68 21.87
CA GLU A 40 2.09 -40.99 23.22
C GLU A 40 1.14 -40.41 24.28
N SER A 41 0.74 -39.15 24.10
CA SER A 41 -0.07 -38.42 25.08
C SER A 41 -1.47 -38.99 25.29
N HIS A 42 -2.08 -39.62 24.27
CA HIS A 42 -3.38 -40.28 24.40
C HIS A 42 -3.31 -41.81 24.33
N SER A 43 -2.11 -42.40 24.39
CA SER A 43 -1.91 -43.86 24.30
C SER A 43 -2.63 -44.48 23.10
N CYS A 44 -2.30 -44.00 21.89
CA CYS A 44 -2.95 -44.40 20.64
C CYS A 44 -2.96 -45.93 20.46
N PRO A 45 -4.14 -46.55 20.25
CA PRO A 45 -4.25 -48.00 20.05
C PRO A 45 -3.62 -48.46 18.72
N GLU A 46 -3.58 -47.60 17.71
CA GLU A 46 -2.93 -47.91 16.43
C GLU A 46 -1.46 -47.44 16.42
N VAL A 47 -0.55 -48.37 16.74
CA VAL A 47 0.89 -48.21 16.49
C VAL A 47 1.19 -48.71 15.08
N THR A 48 0.67 -48.02 14.06
CA THR A 48 1.17 -48.21 12.71
C THR A 48 2.48 -47.44 12.59
N VAL A 49 3.57 -48.19 12.64
CA VAL A 49 4.90 -47.73 12.23
C VAL A 49 4.80 -47.42 10.74
N ILE A 50 4.45 -46.18 10.40
CA ILE A 50 4.61 -45.67 9.06
C ILE A 50 6.14 -45.62 8.88
N LYS A 51 6.72 -46.65 8.27
CA LYS A 51 8.04 -46.52 7.64
C LYS A 51 7.88 -45.33 6.70
N GLU A 52 8.46 -44.19 7.07
CA GLU A 52 8.49 -43.00 6.23
C GLU A 52 9.04 -43.42 4.87
N ARG A 53 8.13 -43.70 3.92
CA ARG A 53 8.44 -43.43 2.54
C ARG A 53 8.59 -41.93 2.53
N LEU A 54 9.84 -41.46 2.53
CA LEU A 54 10.21 -40.13 2.09
C LEU A 54 9.39 -39.89 0.83
N LYS A 55 8.25 -39.20 0.94
CA LYS A 55 7.57 -38.66 -0.22
C LYS A 55 8.60 -37.71 -0.75
N SER A 56 9.33 -38.12 -1.80
CA SER A 56 10.17 -37.19 -2.54
C SER A 56 9.24 -36.04 -2.86
N ASP A 57 9.51 -34.88 -2.26
CA ASP A 57 8.68 -33.73 -2.44
C ASP A 57 8.70 -33.41 -3.93
N MET A 58 7.65 -33.85 -4.63
CA MET A 58 7.50 -33.62 -6.05
C MET A 58 6.92 -32.22 -6.17
N HIS A 59 7.71 -31.23 -5.73
CA HIS A 59 7.41 -29.83 -5.86
C HIS A 59 7.14 -29.54 -7.33
N THR A 60 5.88 -29.35 -7.67
CA THR A 60 5.48 -28.92 -9.00
C THR A 60 6.07 -27.53 -9.24
N SER A 61 7.01 -27.44 -10.18
CA SER A 61 7.61 -26.16 -10.55
C SER A 61 6.93 -25.59 -11.79
N TYR A 62 6.61 -24.30 -11.76
CA TYR A 62 5.90 -23.58 -12.81
C TYR A 62 6.87 -22.66 -13.55
N PRO A 63 7.23 -22.95 -14.81
CA PRO A 63 8.21 -22.19 -15.57
C PRO A 63 7.67 -20.84 -16.04
N CYS A 64 8.54 -19.85 -16.12
CA CYS A 64 8.23 -18.55 -16.69
C CYS A 64 8.05 -18.63 -18.21
N SER A 65 7.00 -17.99 -18.74
CA SER A 65 6.70 -17.93 -20.17
C SER A 65 7.32 -16.72 -20.88
N TYR A 66 8.10 -15.90 -20.17
CA TYR A 66 8.75 -14.72 -20.74
C TYR A 66 10.03 -15.10 -21.50
N LYS A 67 10.32 -14.37 -22.59
CA LYS A 67 11.49 -14.61 -23.46
C LYS A 67 12.78 -14.58 -22.63
N GLU A 68 13.68 -15.53 -22.87
CA GLU A 68 14.97 -15.66 -22.20
C GLU A 68 14.89 -15.84 -20.66
N CYS A 69 13.73 -16.19 -20.09
CA CYS A 69 13.59 -16.46 -18.65
C CYS A 69 13.57 -17.97 -18.37
N VAL A 70 14.54 -18.44 -17.58
CA VAL A 70 14.67 -19.86 -17.18
C VAL A 70 14.11 -20.12 -15.76
N GLU A 71 13.57 -19.09 -15.11
CA GLU A 71 13.08 -19.21 -13.75
C GLU A 71 11.81 -20.05 -13.65
N LYS A 72 11.68 -20.72 -12.51
CA LYS A 72 10.52 -21.53 -12.15
C LYS A 72 10.11 -21.20 -10.73
N GLU A 73 8.82 -21.10 -10.50
CA GLU A 73 8.25 -20.83 -9.20
C GLU A 73 7.56 -22.08 -8.65
N LEU A 74 7.47 -22.19 -7.32
CA LEU A 74 6.72 -23.28 -6.66
C LEU A 74 5.21 -23.06 -6.72
N VAL A 75 4.80 -21.84 -7.06
CA VAL A 75 3.40 -21.42 -7.17
C VAL A 75 3.11 -20.93 -8.59
N PRO A 76 1.90 -21.18 -9.11
CA PRO A 76 1.51 -20.63 -10.39
C PRO A 76 1.30 -19.11 -10.27
N VAL A 77 1.94 -18.34 -11.15
CA VAL A 77 1.79 -16.88 -11.24
C VAL A 77 1.25 -16.56 -12.63
N ILE A 78 -0.08 -16.61 -12.75
CA ILE A 78 -0.79 -16.44 -14.02
C ILE A 78 -1.16 -14.98 -14.22
N CYS A 79 -0.80 -14.41 -15.37
CA CYS A 79 -1.26 -13.07 -15.74
C CYS A 79 -2.76 -13.09 -16.07
N PRO A 80 -3.61 -12.25 -15.46
CA PRO A 80 -5.06 -12.26 -15.71
C PRO A 80 -5.43 -11.74 -17.11
N TYR A 81 -4.46 -11.25 -17.88
CA TYR A 81 -4.69 -10.69 -19.21
C TYR A 81 -4.28 -11.65 -20.33
N CYS A 82 -3.05 -12.17 -20.30
CA CYS A 82 -2.56 -13.09 -21.32
C CYS A 82 -2.62 -14.57 -20.90
N GLU A 83 -3.06 -14.87 -19.67
CA GLU A 83 -3.28 -16.23 -19.14
C GLU A 83 -2.03 -17.13 -19.14
N LYS A 84 -0.84 -16.55 -19.33
CA LYS A 84 0.46 -17.24 -19.27
C LYS A 84 1.04 -17.20 -17.86
N ASN A 85 1.84 -18.22 -17.53
CA ASN A 85 2.55 -18.33 -16.25
C ASN A 85 3.90 -17.60 -16.30
N PHE A 86 4.24 -16.85 -15.25
CA PHE A 86 5.50 -16.12 -15.14
C PHE A 86 6.21 -16.40 -13.82
N CYS A 87 7.45 -15.93 -13.66
CA CYS A 87 8.11 -15.90 -12.36
C CYS A 87 7.74 -14.64 -11.57
N LEU A 88 8.16 -14.53 -10.30
CA LEU A 88 7.89 -13.36 -9.48
C LEU A 88 8.50 -12.07 -10.05
N ARG A 89 9.61 -12.18 -10.80
CA ARG A 89 10.25 -11.04 -11.49
C ARG A 89 9.46 -10.56 -12.70
N HIS A 90 8.72 -11.43 -13.37
CA HIS A 90 7.97 -11.11 -14.59
C HIS A 90 6.45 -11.12 -14.37
N ARG A 91 5.99 -10.99 -13.12
CA ARG A 91 4.57 -11.09 -12.77
C ARG A 91 3.72 -9.91 -13.28
N HIS A 92 4.29 -8.71 -13.42
CA HIS A 92 3.55 -7.56 -13.90
C HIS A 92 3.56 -7.50 -15.42
N GLN A 93 2.53 -6.89 -15.99
CA GLN A 93 2.32 -6.82 -17.44
C GLN A 93 3.52 -6.22 -18.18
N SER A 94 4.10 -5.14 -17.64
CA SER A 94 5.27 -4.45 -18.22
C SER A 94 6.53 -5.29 -18.23
N ASP A 95 6.69 -6.16 -17.23
CA ASP A 95 7.90 -6.97 -17.05
C ASP A 95 7.93 -8.14 -18.05
N HIS A 96 6.77 -8.64 -18.47
CA HIS A 96 6.67 -9.75 -19.42
C HIS A 96 6.20 -9.37 -20.83
N GLU A 97 6.24 -8.09 -21.19
CA GLU A 97 5.76 -7.59 -22.49
C GLU A 97 4.36 -8.16 -22.84
N CYS A 98 3.40 -8.03 -21.91
CA CYS A 98 2.09 -8.66 -22.07
C CYS A 98 1.41 -8.24 -23.38
N GLU A 99 0.88 -9.22 -24.12
CA GLU A 99 0.20 -9.00 -25.40
C GLU A 99 -1.01 -8.05 -25.30
N LYS A 100 -1.66 -8.00 -24.12
CA LYS A 100 -2.81 -7.12 -23.85
C LYS A 100 -2.42 -5.83 -23.11
N LEU A 101 -1.15 -5.44 -23.09
CA LEU A 101 -0.76 -4.13 -22.60
C LEU A 101 -1.25 -3.04 -23.55
N GLU A 102 -2.22 -2.27 -23.09
CA GLU A 102 -2.44 -0.93 -23.63
C GLU A 102 -1.27 -0.04 -23.19
N ILE A 103 -0.23 0.04 -24.02
CA ILE A 103 0.86 0.99 -23.82
C ILE A 103 0.24 2.38 -23.84
N PRO A 104 0.31 3.17 -22.74
CA PRO A 104 -0.16 4.54 -22.77
C PRO A 104 0.64 5.27 -23.84
N LYS A 105 -0.03 5.73 -24.92
CA LYS A 105 0.61 6.50 -25.99
C LYS A 105 1.52 7.56 -25.37
N PRO A 106 2.82 7.60 -25.72
CA PRO A 106 3.74 8.56 -25.12
C PRO A 106 3.23 9.97 -25.41
N ARG A 107 2.69 10.62 -24.37
CA ARG A 107 2.08 11.94 -24.44
C ARG A 107 3.06 13.08 -24.74
N MET A 108 4.34 12.77 -24.98
CA MET A 108 5.44 13.74 -24.85
C MET A 108 6.13 14.17 -26.16
N ALA A 109 5.91 13.48 -27.29
CA ALA A 109 6.55 13.87 -28.55
C ALA A 109 6.02 15.23 -29.07
N THR A 110 4.73 15.52 -28.86
CA THR A 110 4.10 16.77 -29.31
C THR A 110 4.43 17.97 -28.42
N THR A 111 4.69 17.74 -27.13
CA THR A 111 5.03 18.81 -26.17
C THR A 111 6.44 19.37 -26.35
N GLN A 112 7.39 18.58 -26.87
CA GLN A 112 8.76 19.05 -27.07
C GLN A 112 8.88 20.05 -28.24
N LYS A 113 8.10 19.86 -29.31
CA LYS A 113 8.06 20.80 -30.45
C LYS A 113 7.43 22.13 -30.05
N LEU A 114 6.29 22.08 -29.35
CA LEU A 114 5.62 23.27 -28.82
C LEU A 114 6.50 24.09 -27.87
N VAL A 115 7.32 23.43 -27.04
CA VAL A 115 8.24 24.15 -26.13
C VAL A 115 9.36 24.85 -26.90
N LYS A 116 9.89 24.26 -27.97
CA LYS A 116 10.90 24.92 -28.83
C LYS A 116 10.31 26.16 -29.51
N ASP A 117 9.13 26.04 -30.11
CA ASP A 117 8.46 27.15 -30.81
C ASP A 117 8.14 28.35 -29.87
N ILE A 118 7.87 28.09 -28.58
CA ILE A 118 7.61 29.12 -27.56
C ILE A 118 8.91 29.83 -27.09
N ILE A 119 10.04 29.11 -27.09
CA ILE A 119 11.33 29.68 -26.69
C ILE A 119 11.89 30.55 -27.83
N ASP A 120 11.73 30.09 -29.07
CA ASP A 120 12.20 30.80 -30.27
C ASP A 120 11.40 32.08 -30.54
N SER A 121 10.15 32.16 -30.08
CA SER A 121 9.29 33.35 -30.19
C SER A 121 9.51 34.41 -29.09
N LYS A 122 10.47 34.20 -28.17
CA LYS A 122 10.73 35.12 -27.04
C LYS A 122 11.98 36.00 -27.20
N THR A 123 12.72 35.89 -28.29
CA THR A 123 13.98 36.62 -28.52
C THR A 123 13.84 37.86 -29.41
N GLY A 124 12.62 38.43 -29.56
CA GLY A 124 12.41 39.70 -30.26
C GLY A 124 11.29 40.55 -29.65
N GLU A 125 11.68 41.67 -29.03
CA GLU A 125 10.93 42.94 -28.83
C GLU A 125 9.73 43.04 -27.85
N THR A 126 9.98 43.87 -26.82
CA THR A 126 9.18 44.96 -26.21
C THR A 126 7.63 44.91 -26.13
N ALA A 127 7.17 45.09 -24.89
CA ALA A 127 5.93 45.76 -24.45
C ALA A 127 4.70 45.74 -25.38
N VAL A 128 3.90 44.67 -25.33
CA VAL A 128 2.50 44.68 -25.80
C VAL A 128 1.56 44.19 -24.69
N LYS A 129 0.50 44.96 -24.45
CA LYS A 129 -0.55 44.72 -23.45
C LYS A 129 -1.00 43.25 -23.49
N ARG A 130 -0.81 42.53 -22.38
CA ARG A 130 -1.27 41.15 -22.20
C ARG A 130 -2.78 41.08 -22.48
N ARG A 131 -3.17 40.48 -23.60
CA ARG A 131 -4.53 40.00 -23.84
C ARG A 131 -4.84 39.00 -22.71
N LYS A 132 -5.78 39.35 -21.83
CA LYS A 132 -6.31 38.42 -20.81
C LYS A 132 -7.02 37.29 -21.56
N GLY A 133 -6.30 36.19 -21.80
CA GLY A 133 -6.89 34.96 -22.30
C GLY A 133 -8.03 34.52 -21.38
N ALA A 134 -9.14 34.10 -21.99
CA ALA A 134 -10.31 33.61 -21.28
C ALA A 134 -9.89 32.53 -20.27
N LYS A 135 -10.37 32.67 -19.03
CA LYS A 135 -10.02 31.82 -17.89
C LYS A 135 -10.58 30.41 -18.09
N ASN A 136 -9.81 29.52 -18.72
CA ASN A 136 -10.01 28.08 -18.57
C ASN A 136 -9.65 27.69 -17.13
N SER A 137 -10.67 27.73 -16.25
CA SER A 137 -10.57 27.43 -14.81
C SER A 137 -9.91 26.09 -14.53
N ALA A 138 -10.15 25.09 -15.38
CA ALA A 138 -9.50 23.78 -15.31
C ALA A 138 -7.98 23.85 -15.48
N THR A 139 -7.48 24.72 -16.36
CA THR A 139 -6.04 24.94 -16.55
C THR A 139 -5.46 25.73 -15.37
N ALA A 140 -6.20 26.72 -14.86
CA ALA A 140 -5.79 27.49 -13.68
C ALA A 140 -5.69 26.62 -12.42
N ALA A 141 -6.63 25.70 -12.20
CA ALA A 141 -6.63 24.76 -11.07
C ALA A 141 -5.44 23.79 -11.13
N LYS A 142 -5.13 23.25 -12.31
CA LYS A 142 -3.94 22.40 -12.50
C LYS A 142 -2.64 23.15 -12.21
N VAL A 143 -2.53 24.39 -12.70
CA VAL A 143 -1.35 25.24 -12.43
C VAL A 143 -1.24 25.58 -10.94
N ALA A 144 -2.36 25.83 -10.24
CA ALA A 144 -2.35 26.06 -8.80
C ALA A 144 -1.85 24.83 -8.02
N LEU A 145 -2.33 23.63 -8.37
CA LEU A 145 -1.89 22.38 -7.77
C LEU A 145 -0.42 22.08 -8.04
N MET A 146 0.07 22.38 -9.25
CA MET A 146 1.49 22.26 -9.57
C MET A 146 2.35 23.21 -8.72
N LYS A 147 1.96 24.49 -8.61
CA LYS A 147 2.67 25.47 -7.76
C LYS A 147 2.69 25.05 -6.30
N LEU A 148 1.57 24.55 -5.79
CA LEU A 148 1.45 24.05 -4.42
C LEU A 148 2.40 22.86 -4.19
N LYS A 149 2.42 21.86 -5.08
CA LYS A 149 3.33 20.71 -4.99
C LYS A 149 4.80 21.10 -5.11
N MET A 150 5.14 22.12 -5.90
CA MET A 150 6.53 22.56 -6.09
C MET A 150 7.12 23.24 -4.86
N HIS A 151 6.30 23.95 -4.07
CA HIS A 151 6.77 24.72 -2.91
C HIS A 151 6.43 24.04 -1.58
N ALA A 152 5.72 22.92 -1.60
CA ALA A 152 5.26 22.25 -0.39
C ALA A 152 6.44 21.65 0.40
N GLU A 153 6.48 21.96 1.69
CA GLU A 153 7.47 21.44 2.63
C GLU A 153 6.87 20.33 3.52
N GLY A 154 7.66 19.33 3.86
CA GLY A 154 7.20 18.16 4.61
C GLY A 154 8.27 17.08 4.72
N ASP A 155 7.92 15.95 5.31
CA ASP A 155 8.84 14.83 5.52
C ASP A 155 9.18 14.10 4.21
N LYS A 156 10.42 14.22 3.75
CA LYS A 156 10.89 13.64 2.49
C LYS A 156 10.83 12.11 2.45
N SER A 157 10.77 11.44 3.61
CA SER A 157 10.66 9.97 3.70
C SER A 157 9.31 9.44 3.25
N LEU A 158 8.27 10.27 3.26
CA LEU A 158 6.92 9.87 2.85
C LEU A 158 6.87 9.58 1.34
N PRO A 159 6.37 8.42 0.90
CA PRO A 159 6.20 8.11 -0.52
C PRO A 159 5.15 9.02 -1.17
N GLN A 160 5.35 9.38 -2.46
CA GLN A 160 4.47 10.34 -3.16
C GLN A 160 2.99 9.93 -3.17
N THR A 161 2.70 8.63 -3.12
CA THR A 161 1.35 8.04 -3.07
C THR A 161 0.58 8.38 -1.81
N GLU A 162 1.28 8.62 -0.70
CA GLU A 162 0.68 8.91 0.60
C GLU A 162 0.67 10.40 0.93
N ARG A 163 1.33 11.24 0.11
CA ARG A 163 1.42 12.68 0.31
C ARG A 163 0.09 13.35 -0.02
N VAL A 164 -0.52 13.94 0.99
CA VAL A 164 -1.59 14.92 0.86
C VAL A 164 -0.98 16.31 0.96
N TYR A 165 -1.25 17.16 -0.03
CA TYR A 165 -0.72 18.51 -0.08
C TYR A 165 -1.80 19.50 0.33
N LEU A 166 -1.50 20.37 1.29
CA LEU A 166 -2.45 21.34 1.86
C LEU A 166 -1.84 22.73 1.86
N GLN A 167 -2.69 23.75 1.69
CA GLN A 167 -2.30 25.13 1.91
C GLN A 167 -2.56 25.46 3.39
N VAL A 168 -1.51 25.48 4.21
CA VAL A 168 -1.65 25.71 5.65
C VAL A 168 -1.68 27.20 5.91
N PHE A 169 -2.75 27.71 6.52
CA PHE A 169 -2.87 29.12 6.90
C PHE A 169 -2.36 29.32 8.32
N LEU A 170 -1.41 30.25 8.45
CA LEU A 170 -0.73 30.53 9.71
C LEU A 170 -1.44 31.67 10.46
N PRO A 171 -1.40 31.68 11.81
CA PRO A 171 -1.98 32.74 12.61
C PRO A 171 -1.29 34.10 12.36
N LYS A 172 -1.98 35.19 12.73
CA LYS A 172 -1.59 36.59 12.45
C LYS A 172 -0.19 37.00 12.95
N GLU A 173 0.40 36.26 13.88
CA GLU A 173 1.74 36.50 14.43
C GLU A 173 2.89 36.03 13.52
N SER A 174 2.59 35.31 12.44
CA SER A 174 3.60 34.79 11.53
C SER A 174 3.91 35.74 10.37
N LYS A 175 5.16 35.71 9.87
CA LYS A 175 5.62 36.54 8.74
C LYS A 175 4.93 36.19 7.41
N GLU A 176 4.42 34.97 7.27
CA GLU A 176 3.80 34.45 6.05
C GLU A 176 2.33 34.10 6.31
N LYS A 177 1.42 34.54 5.44
CA LYS A 177 -0.03 34.30 5.62
C LYS A 177 -0.43 32.83 5.45
N SER A 178 0.34 32.10 4.65
CA SER A 178 0.08 30.70 4.36
C SER A 178 1.32 30.04 3.77
N LYS A 179 1.54 28.78 4.10
CA LYS A 179 2.66 27.99 3.62
C LYS A 179 2.15 26.66 3.06
N PRO A 180 2.51 26.29 1.82
CA PRO A 180 2.16 24.97 1.29
C PRO A 180 2.95 23.90 2.04
N MET A 181 2.28 22.84 2.48
CA MET A 181 2.90 21.73 3.19
C MET A 181 2.34 20.40 2.68
N PHE A 182 3.05 19.30 2.93
CA PHE A 182 2.55 17.96 2.64
C PHE A 182 2.68 17.00 3.83
N PHE A 183 1.70 16.11 3.96
CA PHE A 183 1.53 15.22 5.10
C PHE A 183 1.14 13.81 4.63
N CYS A 184 1.32 12.80 5.49
CA CYS A 184 0.82 11.46 5.21
C CYS A 184 -0.70 11.43 5.38
N ARG A 185 -1.40 10.79 4.43
CA ARG A 185 -2.86 10.60 4.47
C ARG A 185 -3.36 9.80 5.69
N GLN A 186 -2.48 9.07 6.37
CA GLN A 186 -2.81 8.24 7.54
C GLN A 186 -2.58 8.93 8.89
N TRP A 187 -2.02 10.14 8.90
CA TRP A 187 -1.71 10.82 10.16
C TRP A 187 -2.95 11.44 10.82
N SER A 188 -2.97 11.44 12.15
CA SER A 188 -3.97 12.16 12.92
C SER A 188 -3.79 13.67 12.75
N ILE A 189 -4.89 14.42 12.89
CA ILE A 189 -4.88 15.89 12.83
C ILE A 189 -3.89 16.49 13.83
N GLY A 190 -3.78 15.92 15.04
CA GLY A 190 -2.79 16.35 16.03
C GLY A 190 -1.36 16.27 15.50
N LYS A 191 -0.97 15.12 14.93
CA LYS A 191 0.37 14.95 14.34
C LYS A 191 0.62 15.88 13.15
N VAL A 192 -0.40 16.14 12.34
CA VAL A 192 -0.33 17.11 11.23
C VAL A 192 -0.10 18.52 11.76
N ILE A 193 -0.83 18.93 12.80
CA ILE A 193 -0.67 20.24 13.45
C ILE A 193 0.70 20.37 14.10
N ASP A 194 1.19 19.32 14.78
CA ASP A 194 2.50 19.31 15.42
C ASP A 194 3.61 19.53 14.40
N LEU A 195 3.59 18.78 13.29
CA LEU A 195 4.57 18.96 12.21
C LEU A 195 4.42 20.32 11.53
N ALA A 196 3.19 20.77 11.26
CA ALA A 196 2.95 22.07 10.64
C ALA A 196 3.49 23.21 11.51
N ALA A 197 3.31 23.14 12.83
CA ALA A 197 3.87 24.11 13.77
C ALA A 197 5.40 24.06 13.79
N SER A 198 6.01 22.86 13.78
CA SER A 198 7.47 22.72 13.66
C SER A 198 8.01 23.32 12.36
N LEU A 199 7.35 23.08 11.21
CA LEU A 199 7.75 23.61 9.90
C LEU A 199 7.51 25.12 9.75
N ALA A 200 6.58 25.68 10.52
CA ALA A 200 6.30 27.11 10.57
C ALA A 200 7.07 27.84 11.69
N SER A 201 7.91 27.13 12.45
CA SER A 201 8.59 27.65 13.65
C SER A 201 7.62 28.32 14.64
N LEU A 202 6.40 27.79 14.76
CA LEU A 202 5.37 28.28 15.66
C LEU A 202 5.36 27.47 16.96
N LYS A 203 5.10 28.17 18.07
CA LYS A 203 4.94 27.51 19.37
C LYS A 203 3.59 26.82 19.42
N ASN A 204 3.61 25.50 19.35
CA ASN A 204 2.42 24.68 19.50
C ASN A 204 2.02 24.58 20.99
N ASN A 205 0.94 25.25 21.36
CA ASN A 205 0.34 25.17 22.69
C ASN A 205 -1.01 24.44 22.66
N ASN A 206 -1.22 23.47 21.77
CA ASN A 206 -2.50 22.78 21.59
C ASN A 206 -2.94 21.94 22.82
N ASN A 207 -2.09 21.84 23.84
CA ASN A 207 -2.39 21.27 25.16
C ASN A 207 -2.89 22.30 26.20
N LYS A 208 -3.05 23.58 25.81
CA LYS A 208 -3.56 24.65 26.68
C LYS A 208 -4.89 25.16 26.12
N LEU A 209 -5.96 25.06 26.91
CA LEU A 209 -7.33 25.50 26.57
C LEU A 209 -7.46 27.04 26.56
N THR A 210 -6.68 27.73 25.71
CA THR A 210 -6.81 29.18 25.49
C THR A 210 -7.08 29.40 24.01
N GLY A 211 -8.36 29.57 23.67
CA GLY A 211 -8.91 29.48 22.33
C GLY A 211 -8.70 30.69 21.41
N GLU A 212 -7.46 31.06 21.09
CA GLU A 212 -7.21 32.16 20.12
C GLU A 212 -6.33 31.79 18.92
N TYR A 213 -5.77 30.58 18.83
CA TYR A 213 -4.82 30.24 17.76
C TYR A 213 -5.16 28.90 17.09
N ALA A 214 -6.10 28.93 16.15
CA ALA A 214 -6.42 27.77 15.31
C ALA A 214 -5.58 27.79 14.02
N LEU A 215 -4.84 26.71 13.77
CA LEU A 215 -4.30 26.40 12.45
C LEU A 215 -5.46 25.87 11.58
N PHE A 216 -5.75 26.56 10.49
CA PHE A 216 -6.80 26.13 9.54
C PHE A 216 -6.15 25.35 8.40
N LEU A 217 -6.59 24.10 8.23
CA LEU A 217 -6.27 23.24 7.10
C LEU A 217 -7.45 23.30 6.14
N LEU A 218 -7.25 23.88 4.95
CA LEU A 218 -8.20 23.89 3.83
C LEU A 218 -7.63 23.12 2.64
#